data_AF-A0A5J9VPG0-F1
#
_entry.id   AF-A0A5J9VPG0-F1
#
_cell.length_a   1.000
_cell.length_b   1.000
_cell.length_c   1.000
_cell.angle_alpha   90.00
_cell.angle_beta   90.00
_cell.angle_gamma   90.00
#
_symmetry.space_group_name_H-M   'P 1'
#
loop_
_entity.id
_entity.type
_entity.pdbx_description
1 polymer ?
#
loop_
_entity_poly.entity_id
_entity_poly.type
_entity_poly.pdbx_seq_one_letter_code
_entity_poly.pdbx_strand_id
1 'polypeptide(L)'
;MAEPTERDQFTDEEEEEEDNLDEEMEDDQDLGSEDEDEEVGAKRKRMLERMAVPGKRGVCYLSRVPPHMNPSHLRQMLSKYGEVLRIYLVPEGQGHRKHTTVKAKAYSEGWIEFAKKSVAKRVANLLNGEQIGGKKRSSFYYDIWNIKYLRKFKWDDLVGEMAEKTHIREQKLTLEIAAAKKQRDHYLSNVEKSRVLKHIQERRKKKQKTEGTEPSDALETKTVRPIPQKKPVGETGNKTKPNLSKDILAGVFGGSS
;
A
#
# COMPACT_ATOMS: atom_id res chain seq x y z
N MET A 1 -34.87 12.89 49.17
CA MET A 1 -33.96 14.01 48.88
C MET A 1 -32.69 13.41 48.29
N ALA A 2 -32.56 13.31 46.96
CA ALA A 2 -32.13 14.40 46.05
C ALA A 2 -30.71 14.86 46.40
N GLU A 3 -29.73 14.94 45.51
CA GLU A 3 -29.37 14.42 44.18
C GLU A 3 -27.88 14.80 44.02
N PRO A 4 -27.09 14.13 43.18
CA PRO A 4 -25.71 14.49 42.90
C PRO A 4 -25.66 15.58 41.81
N THR A 5 -24.70 16.51 41.87
CA THR A 5 -24.39 17.38 40.73
C THR A 5 -22.96 17.20 40.29
N GLU A 6 -22.88 16.59 39.11
CA GLU A 6 -21.76 16.49 38.18
C GLU A 6 -21.26 17.87 37.73
N ARG A 7 -19.99 17.92 37.36
CA ARG A 7 -19.55 18.80 36.27
C ARG A 7 -18.37 18.14 35.55
N ASP A 8 -18.70 17.12 34.77
CA ASP A 8 -17.96 16.79 33.55
C ASP A 8 -18.05 18.01 32.62
N GLN A 9 -16.91 18.57 32.26
CA GLN A 9 -16.80 19.49 31.13
C GLN A 9 -16.34 18.69 29.94
N PHE A 10 -17.34 18.09 29.28
CA PHE A 10 -17.29 17.63 27.91
C PHE A 10 -17.36 18.89 27.04
N THR A 11 -16.25 19.29 26.43
CA THR A 11 -16.28 20.19 25.27
C THR A 11 -16.04 19.33 24.04
N ASP A 12 -17.14 18.94 23.41
CA ASP A 12 -17.20 18.65 21.98
C ASP A 12 -16.84 19.95 21.26
N GLU A 13 -15.65 20.00 20.68
CA GLU A 13 -15.37 20.88 19.55
C GLU A 13 -15.16 19.96 18.34
N GLU A 14 -16.27 19.65 17.68
CA GLU A 14 -16.29 19.32 16.27
C GLU A 14 -15.75 20.53 15.50
N GLU A 15 -14.48 20.50 15.11
CA GLU A 15 -13.98 21.32 14.01
C GLU A 15 -13.84 20.42 12.79
N GLU A 16 -14.90 20.44 11.97
CA GLU A 16 -14.84 20.15 10.54
C GLU A 16 -13.98 21.23 9.87
N GLU A 17 -12.69 20.96 9.70
CA GLU A 17 -11.86 21.71 8.77
C GLU A 17 -12.03 21.11 7.36
N GLU A 18 -13.12 21.51 6.70
CA GLU A 18 -13.19 21.59 5.25
C GLU A 18 -12.16 22.61 4.77
N ASP A 19 -10.96 22.15 4.40
CA ASP A 19 -10.01 22.96 3.64
C ASP A 19 -10.50 23.04 2.17
N ASN A 20 -11.43 23.96 1.97
CA ASN A 20 -11.86 24.51 0.72
C ASN A 20 -10.80 25.54 0.27
N LEU A 21 -9.75 25.07 -0.42
CA LEU A 21 -8.80 25.94 -1.13
C LEU A 21 -9.11 25.90 -2.63
N ASP A 22 -10.30 26.39 -2.95
CA ASP A 22 -10.61 26.97 -4.26
C ASP A 22 -10.40 28.50 -4.16
N GLU A 23 -9.83 29.04 -5.24
CA GLU A 23 -9.67 30.46 -5.58
C GLU A 23 -8.50 31.26 -4.95
N GLU A 24 -7.38 31.25 -5.67
CA GLU A 24 -6.85 32.47 -6.29
C GLU A 24 -6.14 32.06 -7.61
N MET A 25 -6.95 31.66 -8.59
CA MET A 25 -6.56 31.80 -9.99
C MET A 25 -6.84 33.25 -10.34
N GLU A 26 -5.80 34.10 -10.29
CA GLU A 26 -5.83 35.36 -11.01
C GLU A 26 -6.06 35.03 -12.48
N ASP A 27 -7.29 35.30 -12.90
CA ASP A 27 -7.81 35.21 -14.26
C ASP A 27 -7.12 36.32 -15.08
N ASP A 28 -5.84 36.11 -15.38
CA ASP A 28 -5.16 36.81 -16.46
C ASP A 28 -5.86 36.36 -17.74
N GLN A 29 -6.76 37.21 -18.22
CA GLN A 29 -7.43 37.10 -19.51
C GLN A 29 -6.39 37.17 -20.64
N ASP A 30 -5.64 36.08 -20.82
CA ASP A 30 -4.94 35.80 -22.07
C ASP A 30 -5.97 35.16 -23.00
N LEU A 31 -6.40 35.94 -23.99
CA LEU A 31 -7.28 35.52 -25.06
C LEU A 31 -6.56 34.50 -25.95
N GLY A 32 -6.39 33.28 -25.43
CA GLY A 32 -5.92 32.13 -26.18
C GLY A 32 -6.97 31.72 -27.20
N SER A 33 -6.62 31.78 -28.48
CA SER A 33 -7.46 31.30 -29.57
C SER A 33 -7.76 29.80 -29.41
N GLU A 34 -8.97 29.36 -29.76
CA GLU A 34 -9.41 27.94 -29.77
C GLU A 34 -8.44 27.01 -30.53
N ASP A 35 -7.65 27.56 -31.47
CA ASP A 35 -6.59 26.87 -32.21
C ASP A 35 -5.41 26.39 -31.32
N GLU A 36 -5.09 27.10 -30.22
CA GLU A 36 -3.97 26.73 -29.33
C GLU A 36 -4.32 25.55 -28.41
N ASP A 37 -5.57 25.47 -27.94
CA ASP A 37 -6.06 24.36 -27.14
C ASP A 37 -6.14 23.05 -27.95
N GLU A 38 -6.55 23.12 -29.22
CA GLU A 38 -6.48 21.98 -30.12
C GLU A 38 -5.03 21.52 -30.38
N GLU A 39 -4.08 22.45 -30.56
CA GLU A 39 -2.66 22.12 -30.78
C GLU A 39 -2.04 21.44 -29.54
N VAL A 40 -2.36 21.91 -28.33
CA VAL A 40 -1.91 21.32 -27.07
C VAL A 40 -2.51 19.92 -26.89
N GLY A 41 -3.80 19.74 -27.20
CA GLY A 41 -4.48 18.45 -27.20
C GLY A 41 -3.85 17.45 -28.18
N ALA A 42 -3.56 17.88 -29.40
CA ALA A 42 -2.91 17.07 -30.43
C ALA A 42 -1.47 16.67 -30.03
N LYS A 43 -0.70 17.59 -29.43
CA LYS A 43 0.64 17.30 -28.89
C LYS A 43 0.59 16.23 -27.79
N ARG A 44 -0.38 16.33 -26.86
CA ARG A 44 -0.58 15.32 -25.80
C ARG A 44 -0.94 13.95 -26.37
N LYS A 45 -1.88 13.88 -27.32
CA LYS A 45 -2.27 12.63 -28.00
C LYS A 45 -1.08 11.96 -28.67
N ARG A 46 -0.27 12.74 -29.41
CA ARG A 46 0.95 12.24 -30.07
C ARG A 46 2.02 11.78 -29.08
N MET A 47 2.08 12.38 -27.90
CA MET A 47 2.97 11.94 -26.82
C MET A 47 2.50 10.59 -26.25
N LEU A 48 1.20 10.42 -26.02
CA LEU A 48 0.60 9.16 -25.57
C LEU A 48 0.82 8.02 -26.57
N GLU A 49 0.64 8.29 -27.87
CA GLU A 49 0.91 7.29 -28.92
C GLU A 49 2.39 6.88 -28.95
N ARG A 50 3.32 7.83 -28.72
CA ARG A 50 4.74 7.49 -28.54
C ARG A 50 4.99 6.68 -27.26
N MET A 51 4.24 6.98 -26.19
CA MET A 51 4.15 6.17 -24.98
C MET A 51 3.40 4.84 -25.16
N ALA A 52 2.89 4.52 -26.35
CA ALA A 52 2.31 3.20 -26.68
C ALA A 52 3.24 2.25 -27.47
N VAL A 53 4.35 2.70 -28.08
CA VAL A 53 5.34 1.82 -28.76
C VAL A 53 6.45 1.30 -27.81
N PRO A 54 6.37 0.07 -27.26
CA PRO A 54 7.28 -0.40 -26.21
C PRO A 54 8.67 -0.84 -26.71
N GLY A 55 8.76 -1.37 -27.94
CA GLY A 55 9.95 -2.11 -28.39
C GLY A 55 11.21 -1.26 -28.62
N LYS A 56 11.06 0.07 -28.71
CA LYS A 56 12.17 0.99 -28.97
C LYS A 56 12.67 1.69 -27.71
N ARG A 57 11.98 1.56 -26.56
CA ARG A 57 12.30 2.32 -25.35
C ARG A 57 13.50 1.78 -24.60
N GLY A 58 14.13 2.67 -23.85
CA GLY A 58 15.20 2.31 -22.93
C GLY A 58 15.07 3.06 -21.62
N VAL A 59 15.33 2.37 -20.52
CA VAL A 59 15.31 2.93 -19.18
C VAL A 59 16.74 3.11 -18.68
N CYS A 60 16.99 4.27 -18.07
CA CYS A 60 18.19 4.57 -17.34
C CYS A 60 17.88 4.63 -15.85
N TYR A 61 18.76 4.01 -15.05
CA TYR A 61 18.78 4.10 -13.61
C TYR A 61 19.70 5.23 -13.17
N LEU A 62 19.24 6.04 -12.22
CA LEU A 62 19.96 7.11 -11.57
C LEU A 62 20.17 6.70 -10.11
N SER A 63 21.41 6.39 -9.74
CA SER A 63 21.71 5.85 -8.41
C SER A 63 21.69 6.89 -7.30
N ARG A 64 21.94 8.16 -7.64
CA ARG A 64 21.98 9.26 -6.69
C ARG A 64 21.38 10.49 -7.33
N VAL A 65 20.40 11.07 -6.65
CA VAL A 65 19.74 12.30 -7.09
C VAL A 65 20.25 13.45 -6.19
N PRO A 66 20.85 14.49 -6.77
CA PRO A 66 21.16 15.72 -6.04
C PRO A 66 20.01 16.27 -5.20
N PRO A 67 20.30 16.85 -4.02
CA PRO A 67 19.29 17.52 -3.21
C PRO A 67 18.67 18.69 -3.99
N HIS A 68 17.38 18.97 -3.80
CA HIS A 68 16.62 19.98 -4.54
C HIS A 68 16.37 19.68 -6.03
N MET A 69 16.77 18.52 -6.54
CA MET A 69 16.51 18.16 -7.94
C MET A 69 15.14 17.52 -8.10
N ASN A 70 14.25 18.22 -8.82
CA ASN A 70 12.91 17.74 -9.14
C ASN A 70 12.87 16.95 -10.46
N PRO A 71 11.86 16.07 -10.67
CA PRO A 71 11.67 15.38 -11.94
C PRO A 71 11.59 16.34 -13.15
N SER A 72 11.02 17.53 -12.97
CA SER A 72 10.93 18.56 -14.00
C SER A 72 12.31 19.09 -14.41
N HIS A 73 13.19 19.34 -13.44
CA HIS A 73 14.58 19.76 -13.71
C HIS A 73 15.36 18.67 -14.45
N LEU A 74 15.22 17.40 -14.03
CA LEU A 74 15.80 16.26 -14.74
C LEU A 74 15.31 16.18 -16.19
N ARG A 75 14.00 16.37 -16.42
CA ARG A 75 13.42 16.39 -17.76
C ARG A 75 14.05 17.47 -18.61
N GLN A 76 14.16 18.70 -18.11
CA GLN A 76 14.76 19.81 -18.85
C GLN A 76 16.23 19.56 -19.20
N MET A 77 17.02 19.07 -18.25
CA MET A 77 18.43 18.75 -18.48
C MET A 77 18.61 17.65 -19.53
N LEU A 78 17.82 16.58 -19.43
CA LEU A 78 17.95 15.41 -20.29
C LEU A 78 17.25 15.54 -21.64
N SER A 79 16.28 16.45 -21.76
CA SER A 79 15.58 16.78 -23.01
C SER A 79 16.55 17.17 -24.12
N LYS A 80 17.69 17.78 -23.77
CA LYS A 80 18.76 18.15 -24.71
C LYS A 80 19.37 16.95 -25.43
N TYR A 81 19.38 15.78 -24.80
CA TYR A 81 19.98 14.56 -25.37
C TYR A 81 18.96 13.66 -26.07
N GLY A 82 17.68 13.79 -25.70
CA GLY A 82 16.55 13.19 -26.41
C GLY A 82 15.24 13.22 -25.63
N GLU A 83 14.20 12.70 -26.27
CA GLU A 83 12.83 12.70 -25.73
C GLU A 83 12.70 11.76 -24.51
N VAL A 84 12.45 12.38 -23.35
CA VAL A 84 12.15 11.70 -22.08
C VAL A 84 10.64 11.53 -21.97
N LEU A 85 10.19 10.32 -21.65
CA LEU A 85 8.78 9.99 -21.49
C LEU A 85 8.39 10.03 -20.02
N ARG A 86 8.80 9.01 -19.26
CA ARG A 86 8.46 8.82 -17.85
C ARG A 86 9.69 9.02 -16.96
N ILE A 87 9.47 9.63 -15.79
CA ILE A 87 10.50 9.83 -14.76
C ILE A 87 9.88 9.45 -13.43
N TYR A 88 10.58 8.63 -12.66
CA TYR A 88 10.16 8.19 -11.34
C TYR A 88 11.34 8.39 -10.42
N LEU A 89 11.14 9.11 -9.34
CA LEU A 89 12.14 9.33 -8.31
C LEU A 89 11.57 8.79 -7.00
N VAL A 90 12.37 7.99 -6.30
CA VAL A 90 12.02 7.49 -4.97
C VAL A 90 12.30 8.61 -3.99
N PRO A 91 11.27 9.13 -3.29
CA PRO A 91 11.50 10.11 -2.24
C PRO A 91 12.36 9.45 -1.15
N GLU A 92 13.40 10.15 -0.73
CA GLU A 92 14.19 9.72 0.42
C GLU A 92 13.24 9.65 1.61
N GLY A 93 13.17 8.48 2.26
CA GLY A 93 12.17 8.19 3.27
C GLY A 93 12.11 9.32 4.31
N GLN A 94 10.90 9.84 4.54
CA GLN A 94 10.60 10.66 5.70
C GLN A 94 10.70 9.77 6.94
N GLY A 95 11.93 9.43 7.35
CA GLY A 95 12.15 8.89 8.68
C GLY A 95 11.47 9.85 9.65
N HIS A 96 10.75 9.33 10.64
CA HIS A 96 10.04 10.06 11.68
C HIS A 96 10.94 11.10 12.39
N ARG A 97 11.22 12.20 11.71
CA ARG A 97 11.99 13.32 12.21
C ARG A 97 10.94 14.33 12.60
N LYS A 98 10.50 14.17 13.84
CA LYS A 98 9.72 15.14 14.58
C LYS A 98 10.38 16.50 14.38
N HIS A 99 9.63 17.43 13.82
CA HIS A 99 9.80 18.87 13.94
C HIS A 99 11.13 19.42 13.39
N THR A 100 11.05 20.31 12.39
CA THR A 100 11.97 21.44 12.09
C THR A 100 12.21 21.58 10.58
N THR A 101 11.59 22.62 10.02
CA THR A 101 11.82 23.25 8.71
C THR A 101 11.50 22.39 7.49
N VAL A 102 10.70 22.94 6.56
CA VAL A 102 10.36 22.36 5.25
C VAL A 102 11.64 22.11 4.46
N LYS A 103 12.29 20.96 4.69
CA LYS A 103 13.44 20.54 3.89
C LYS A 103 12.92 20.11 2.54
N ALA A 104 13.51 20.65 1.47
CA ALA A 104 13.17 20.30 0.11
C ALA A 104 13.18 18.78 -0.07
N LYS A 105 12.21 18.26 -0.83
CA LYS A 105 12.04 16.83 -1.08
C LYS A 105 13.31 16.27 -1.72
N ALA A 106 14.05 15.48 -0.95
CA ALA A 106 15.21 14.75 -1.44
C ALA A 106 14.75 13.43 -2.04
N TYR A 107 15.51 12.94 -3.01
CA TYR A 107 15.25 11.67 -3.68
C TYR A 107 16.50 10.80 -3.57
N SER A 108 16.34 9.52 -3.30
CA SER A 108 17.48 8.60 -3.21
C SER A 108 17.85 8.07 -4.59
N GLU A 109 16.88 7.50 -5.29
CA GLU A 109 17.06 6.75 -6.53
C GLU A 109 16.06 7.23 -7.59
N GLY A 110 16.38 7.00 -8.87
CA GLY A 110 15.52 7.40 -9.97
C GLY A 110 15.58 6.49 -11.18
N TRP A 111 14.49 6.47 -11.94
CA TRP A 111 14.35 5.76 -13.21
C TRP A 111 13.83 6.75 -14.25
N ILE A 112 14.45 6.71 -15.43
CA ILE A 112 14.20 7.63 -16.52
C ILE A 112 13.98 6.82 -17.78
N GLU A 113 12.81 6.95 -18.39
CA GLU A 113 12.49 6.28 -19.65
C GLU A 113 12.69 7.24 -20.83
N PHE A 114 13.52 6.82 -21.79
CA PHE A 114 13.69 7.49 -23.07
C PHE A 114 12.87 6.79 -24.16
N ALA A 115 12.39 7.56 -25.12
CA ALA A 115 11.66 7.04 -26.28
C ALA A 115 12.48 6.03 -27.11
N LYS A 116 13.81 6.19 -27.16
CA LYS A 116 14.74 5.32 -27.91
C LYS A 116 15.84 4.77 -27.00
N LYS A 117 16.06 3.45 -27.01
CA LYS A 117 17.12 2.77 -26.23
C LYS A 117 18.53 3.15 -26.68
N SER A 118 18.71 3.54 -27.94
CA SER A 118 19.99 4.06 -28.43
C SER A 118 20.36 5.38 -27.75
N VAL A 119 19.37 6.25 -27.54
CA VAL A 119 19.54 7.50 -26.79
C VAL A 119 19.88 7.18 -25.33
N ALA A 120 19.13 6.28 -24.69
CA ALA A 120 19.39 5.88 -23.31
C ALA A 120 20.83 5.36 -23.11
N LYS A 121 21.32 4.48 -24.02
CA LYS A 121 22.71 3.99 -24.01
C LYS A 121 23.73 5.13 -24.16
N ARG A 122 23.51 6.03 -25.13
CA ARG A 122 24.40 7.16 -25.38
C ARG A 122 24.45 8.09 -24.17
N VAL A 123 23.30 8.43 -23.59
CA VAL A 123 23.18 9.28 -22.41
C VAL A 123 23.91 8.66 -21.22
N ALA A 124 23.71 7.36 -20.96
CA ALA A 124 24.42 6.68 -19.89
C ALA A 124 25.94 6.72 -20.10
N ASN A 125 26.44 6.47 -21.31
CA ASN A 125 27.87 6.51 -21.59
C ASN A 125 28.46 7.92 -21.53
N LEU A 126 27.70 8.93 -21.96
CA LEU A 126 28.16 10.32 -22.05
C LEU A 126 28.11 11.03 -20.71
N LEU A 127 27.02 10.88 -19.95
CA LEU A 127 26.81 11.62 -18.72
C LEU A 127 27.39 10.91 -17.51
N ASN A 128 27.55 9.59 -17.52
CA ASN A 128 28.05 8.90 -16.34
C ASN A 128 29.48 9.35 -16.00
N GLY A 129 29.65 9.96 -14.82
CA GLY A 129 30.91 10.54 -14.37
C GLY A 129 31.11 12.02 -14.71
N GLU A 130 30.19 12.62 -15.47
CA GLU A 130 30.23 14.06 -15.79
C GLU A 130 29.59 14.90 -14.69
N GLN A 131 30.05 16.14 -14.54
CA GLN A 131 29.47 17.10 -13.61
C GLN A 131 28.08 17.54 -14.08
N ILE A 132 27.14 17.67 -13.14
CA ILE A 132 25.75 18.05 -13.44
C ILE A 132 25.66 19.55 -13.69
N GLY A 133 26.25 20.35 -12.79
CA GLY A 133 26.21 21.79 -12.86
C GLY A 133 27.26 22.36 -13.81
N GLY A 134 26.90 23.42 -14.53
CA GLY A 134 27.85 24.20 -15.32
C GLY A 134 28.46 25.33 -14.50
N LYS A 135 27.67 26.34 -14.15
CA LYS A 135 28.15 27.52 -13.42
C LYS A 135 28.41 27.21 -11.95
N LYS A 136 29.50 27.75 -11.38
CA LYS A 136 29.89 27.60 -9.96
C LYS A 136 28.82 28.01 -8.94
N ARG A 137 27.88 28.89 -9.33
CA ARG A 137 26.76 29.33 -8.49
C ARG A 137 25.57 28.36 -8.50
N SER A 138 25.58 27.35 -9.38
CA SER A 138 24.51 26.36 -9.42
C SER A 138 24.57 25.45 -8.20
N SER A 139 23.40 25.13 -7.64
CA SER A 139 23.29 24.17 -6.53
C SER A 139 23.88 22.80 -6.85
N PHE A 140 23.95 22.44 -8.13
CA PHE A 140 24.37 21.12 -8.60
C PHE A 140 25.81 21.09 -9.12
N TYR A 141 26.60 22.14 -8.86
CA TYR A 141 27.96 22.28 -9.43
C TYR A 141 28.92 21.17 -9.01
N TYR A 142 28.87 20.75 -7.75
CA TYR A 142 29.75 19.71 -7.22
C TYR A 142 29.20 18.29 -7.42
N ASP A 143 27.96 18.17 -7.89
CA ASP A 143 27.33 16.87 -8.09
C ASP A 143 27.73 16.26 -9.44
N ILE A 144 27.83 14.93 -9.44
CA ILE A 144 28.22 14.12 -10.58
C ILE A 144 27.05 13.23 -10.97
N TRP A 145 26.82 13.10 -12.28
CA TRP A 145 25.84 12.17 -12.83
C TRP A 145 26.28 10.72 -12.58
N ASN A 146 25.42 9.94 -11.92
CA ASN A 146 25.58 8.50 -11.78
C ASN A 146 24.42 7.78 -12.48
N ILE A 147 24.57 7.59 -13.79
CA ILE A 147 23.51 7.06 -14.66
C ILE A 147 23.96 5.72 -15.26
N LYS A 148 23.10 4.72 -15.19
CA LYS A 148 23.32 3.40 -15.79
C LYS A 148 22.18 3.03 -16.72
N TYR A 149 22.49 2.64 -17.95
CA TYR A 149 21.51 2.04 -18.85
C TYR A 149 21.15 0.62 -18.39
N LEU A 150 19.85 0.33 -18.24
CA LEU A 150 19.37 -0.99 -17.87
C LEU A 150 19.01 -1.79 -19.12
N ARG A 151 19.77 -2.87 -19.39
CA ARG A 151 19.55 -3.74 -20.54
C ARG A 151 18.42 -4.73 -20.25
N LYS A 152 17.51 -4.91 -21.22
CA LYS A 152 16.32 -5.78 -21.13
C LYS A 152 15.29 -5.37 -20.06
N PHE A 153 15.47 -4.22 -19.42
CA PHE A 153 14.54 -3.70 -18.43
C PHE A 153 13.55 -2.76 -19.09
N LYS A 154 12.26 -2.92 -18.78
CA LYS A 154 11.19 -2.02 -19.22
C LYS A 154 10.64 -1.28 -18.01
N TRP A 155 10.05 -0.11 -18.28
CA TRP A 155 9.37 0.66 -17.24
C TRP A 155 8.21 -0.13 -16.59
N ASP A 156 7.51 -0.94 -17.39
CA ASP A 156 6.36 -1.69 -16.88
C ASP A 156 6.79 -2.76 -15.87
N ASP A 157 8.03 -3.25 -15.95
CA ASP A 157 8.61 -4.17 -14.95
C ASP A 157 8.80 -3.45 -13.60
N LEU A 158 9.24 -2.17 -13.63
CA LEU A 158 9.37 -1.34 -12.42
C LEU A 158 8.02 -1.12 -11.74
N VAL A 159 7.02 -0.74 -12.54
CA VAL A 159 5.66 -0.48 -12.04
C VAL A 159 5.02 -1.77 -11.54
N GLY A 160 5.22 -2.89 -12.24
CA GLY A 160 4.76 -4.21 -11.83
C GLY A 160 5.30 -4.60 -10.45
N GLU A 161 6.62 -4.54 -10.26
CA GLU A 161 7.25 -4.87 -8.98
C GLU A 161 6.76 -3.96 -7.84
N MET A 162 6.57 -2.67 -8.13
CA MET A 162 6.06 -1.71 -7.14
C MET A 162 4.61 -1.99 -6.75
N ALA A 163 3.75 -2.25 -7.74
CA ALA A 163 2.36 -2.59 -7.53
C ALA A 163 2.22 -3.88 -6.73
N GLU A 164 3.01 -4.90 -7.03
CA GLU A 164 3.04 -6.16 -6.27
C GLU A 164 3.44 -5.93 -4.81
N LYS A 165 4.51 -5.17 -4.54
CA LYS A 165 4.96 -4.86 -3.18
C LYS A 165 3.89 -4.10 -2.39
N THR A 166 3.26 -3.12 -3.02
CA THR A 166 2.18 -2.34 -2.39
C THR A 166 0.96 -3.20 -2.13
N HIS A 167 0.53 -4.00 -3.11
CA HIS A 167 -0.60 -4.92 -2.97
C HIS A 167 -0.36 -5.95 -1.87
N ILE A 168 0.84 -6.54 -1.78
CA ILE A 168 1.20 -7.46 -0.68
C ILE A 168 1.13 -6.75 0.68
N ARG A 169 1.59 -5.50 0.77
CA ARG A 169 1.54 -4.72 2.01
C ARG A 169 0.09 -4.43 2.41
N GLU A 170 -0.74 -4.00 1.48
CA GLU A 170 -2.16 -3.73 1.68
C GLU A 170 -2.92 -5.01 2.07
N GLN A 171 -2.64 -6.13 1.42
CA GLN A 171 -3.21 -7.42 1.77
C GLN A 171 -2.84 -7.84 3.20
N LYS A 172 -1.58 -7.66 3.62
CA LYS A 172 -1.17 -7.94 5.00
C LYS A 172 -1.90 -7.04 5.99
N LEU A 173 -1.92 -5.74 5.73
CA LEU A 173 -2.58 -4.77 6.61
C LEU A 173 -4.09 -5.05 6.73
N THR A 174 -4.77 -5.35 5.61
CA THR A 174 -6.20 -5.67 5.61
C THR A 174 -6.49 -6.96 6.37
N LEU A 175 -5.64 -7.99 6.26
CA LEU A 175 -5.75 -9.21 7.06
C LEU A 175 -5.55 -8.95 8.56
N GLU A 176 -4.58 -8.11 8.93
CA GLU A 176 -4.35 -7.70 10.33
C GLU A 176 -5.55 -6.94 10.89
N ILE A 177 -6.08 -5.97 10.14
CA ILE A 177 -7.29 -5.22 10.51
C ILE A 177 -8.49 -6.17 10.63
N ALA A 178 -8.66 -7.10 9.70
CA ALA A 178 -9.76 -8.07 9.73
C ALA A 178 -9.67 -9.00 10.95
N ALA A 179 -8.47 -9.46 11.30
CA ALA A 179 -8.23 -10.26 12.50
C ALA A 179 -8.56 -9.47 13.78
N ALA A 180 -8.11 -8.21 13.88
CA ALA A 180 -8.40 -7.33 15.01
C ALA A 180 -9.91 -7.02 15.13
N LYS A 181 -10.60 -6.76 14.01
CA LYS A 181 -12.06 -6.57 13.97
C LYS A 181 -12.79 -7.81 14.46
N LYS A 182 -12.42 -8.99 13.96
CA LYS A 182 -13.01 -10.26 14.42
C LYS A 182 -12.84 -10.49 15.92
N GLN A 183 -11.68 -10.13 16.49
CA GLN A 183 -11.43 -10.21 17.92
C GLN A 183 -12.30 -9.22 18.71
N ARG A 184 -12.41 -7.97 18.24
CA ARG A 184 -13.29 -6.94 18.81
C ARG A 184 -14.75 -7.41 18.84
N ASP A 185 -15.26 -7.89 17.70
CA ASP A 185 -16.66 -8.31 17.56
C ASP A 185 -16.96 -9.51 18.46
N HIS A 186 -16.01 -10.45 18.56
CA HIS A 186 -16.11 -11.57 19.48
C HIS A 186 -16.23 -11.09 20.93
N TYR A 187 -15.40 -10.13 21.35
CA TYR A 187 -15.45 -9.54 22.69
C TYR A 187 -16.80 -8.87 22.97
N LEU A 188 -17.28 -8.03 22.05
CA LEU A 188 -18.58 -7.36 22.17
C LEU A 188 -19.72 -8.39 22.34
N SER A 189 -19.73 -9.44 21.51
CA SER A 189 -20.75 -10.50 21.61
C SER A 189 -20.71 -11.25 22.94
N ASN A 190 -19.52 -11.43 23.53
CA ASN A 190 -19.38 -12.11 24.82
C ASN A 190 -19.80 -11.23 26.00
N VAL A 191 -19.52 -9.92 25.92
CA VAL A 191 -20.00 -8.93 26.91
C VAL A 191 -21.53 -8.86 26.90
N GLU A 192 -22.15 -8.83 25.71
CA GLU A 192 -23.60 -8.87 25.56
C GLU A 192 -24.21 -10.16 26.14
N LYS A 193 -23.66 -11.33 25.80
CA LYS A 193 -24.09 -12.62 26.38
C LYS A 193 -23.98 -12.61 27.91
N SER A 194 -22.88 -12.10 28.46
CA SER A 194 -22.69 -11.99 29.91
C SER A 194 -23.73 -11.07 30.55
N ARG A 195 -24.02 -9.91 29.95
CA ARG A 195 -25.11 -9.01 30.39
C ARG A 195 -26.45 -9.74 30.39
N VAL A 196 -26.81 -10.43 29.31
CA VAL A 196 -28.07 -11.19 29.22
C VAL A 196 -28.15 -12.27 30.30
N LEU A 197 -27.08 -13.04 30.50
CA LEU A 197 -27.01 -14.07 31.53
C LEU A 197 -27.17 -13.49 32.95
N LYS A 198 -26.57 -12.34 33.26
CA LYS A 198 -26.76 -11.64 34.54
C LYS A 198 -28.23 -11.28 34.77
N HIS A 199 -28.90 -10.68 33.79
CA HIS A 199 -30.33 -10.35 33.89
C HIS A 199 -31.20 -11.60 34.10
N ILE A 200 -30.88 -12.71 33.42
CA ILE A 200 -31.59 -13.99 33.60
C ILE A 200 -31.36 -14.53 35.03
N GLN A 201 -30.12 -14.52 35.52
CA GLN A 201 -29.79 -14.97 36.88
C GLN A 201 -30.50 -14.12 37.94
N GLU A 202 -30.53 -12.80 37.77
CA GLU A 202 -31.26 -11.89 38.67
C GLU A 202 -32.77 -12.18 38.69
N ARG A 203 -33.38 -12.41 37.52
CA ARG A 203 -34.80 -12.80 37.42
C ARG A 203 -35.06 -14.15 38.10
N ARG A 204 -34.19 -15.15 37.90
CA ARG A 204 -34.29 -16.47 38.56
C ARG A 204 -34.16 -16.36 40.08
N LYS A 205 -33.18 -15.60 40.59
CA LYS A 205 -33.00 -15.34 42.03
C LYS A 205 -34.19 -14.63 42.65
N LYS A 206 -34.81 -13.66 41.95
CA LYS A 206 -36.04 -12.99 42.43
C LYS A 206 -37.20 -13.97 42.53
N LYS A 207 -37.42 -14.82 41.51
CA LYS A 207 -38.47 -15.86 41.54
C LYS A 207 -38.27 -16.87 42.67
N GLN A 208 -37.03 -17.35 42.88
CA GLN A 208 -36.69 -18.25 43.99
C GLN A 208 -36.85 -17.61 45.37
N LYS A 209 -36.73 -16.28 45.50
CA LYS A 209 -37.02 -15.57 46.75
C LYS A 209 -38.52 -15.36 47.01
N THR A 210 -39.35 -15.36 45.97
CA THR A 210 -40.81 -15.19 46.10
C THR A 210 -41.55 -16.53 46.26
N GLU A 211 -41.02 -17.62 45.70
CA GLU A 211 -41.49 -18.99 45.92
C GLU A 211 -40.53 -19.68 46.90
N GLY A 212 -40.84 -19.67 48.20
CA GLY A 212 -39.99 -20.28 49.23
C GLY A 212 -39.89 -21.81 49.09
N THR A 213 -39.00 -22.30 48.23
CA THR A 213 -38.65 -23.72 48.08
C THR A 213 -37.13 -23.86 48.10
N GLU A 214 -36.63 -24.68 49.02
CA GLU A 214 -35.22 -25.03 49.23
C GLU A 214 -34.53 -25.53 47.93
N PRO A 215 -33.22 -25.30 47.78
CA PRO A 215 -32.50 -25.60 46.55
C PRO A 215 -32.22 -27.11 46.46
N SER A 216 -33.04 -27.85 45.73
CA SER A 216 -32.59 -29.12 45.17
C SER A 216 -31.54 -28.80 44.10
N ASP A 217 -30.32 -29.29 44.29
CA ASP A 217 -29.22 -29.31 43.32
C ASP A 217 -29.68 -30.06 42.05
N ALA A 218 -30.44 -29.38 41.21
CA ALA A 218 -30.79 -29.86 39.89
C ALA A 218 -29.54 -29.74 39.04
N LEU A 219 -28.67 -30.75 39.15
CA LEU A 219 -27.66 -31.10 38.16
C LEU A 219 -28.29 -30.83 36.79
N GLU A 220 -27.82 -29.80 36.11
CA GLU A 220 -28.13 -29.57 34.70
C GLU A 220 -27.79 -30.87 34.00
N THR A 221 -28.81 -31.67 33.67
CA THR A 221 -28.62 -32.84 32.83
C THR A 221 -28.07 -32.27 31.54
N LYS A 222 -26.76 -32.40 31.36
CA LYS A 222 -26.09 -32.14 30.09
C LYS A 222 -26.77 -33.09 29.11
N THR A 223 -27.84 -32.63 28.46
CA THR A 223 -28.36 -33.27 27.25
C THR A 223 -27.23 -33.15 26.24
N VAL A 224 -26.36 -34.17 26.24
CA VAL A 224 -25.37 -34.42 25.22
C VAL A 224 -26.18 -34.72 23.97
N ARG A 225 -26.54 -33.67 23.23
CA ARG A 225 -27.08 -33.85 21.88
C ARG A 225 -25.89 -34.31 21.04
N PRO A 226 -25.87 -35.56 20.54
CA PRO A 226 -24.80 -35.98 19.66
C PRO A 226 -24.83 -35.04 18.45
N ILE A 227 -23.73 -34.31 18.25
CA ILE A 227 -23.56 -33.52 17.03
C ILE A 227 -23.60 -34.53 15.88
N PRO A 228 -24.50 -34.38 14.89
CA PRO A 228 -24.51 -35.28 13.75
C PRO A 228 -23.18 -35.10 13.00
N GLN A 229 -22.25 -36.04 13.22
CA GLN A 229 -21.06 -36.14 12.40
C GLN A 229 -21.52 -36.54 11.00
N LYS A 230 -21.33 -35.65 10.03
CA LYS A 230 -21.42 -36.04 8.62
C LYS A 230 -20.39 -37.14 8.42
N LYS A 231 -20.86 -38.36 8.12
CA LYS A 231 -19.97 -39.43 7.70
C LYS A 231 -19.14 -38.89 6.52
N PRO A 232 -17.81 -39.04 6.52
CA PRO A 232 -17.05 -38.71 5.31
C PRO A 232 -17.70 -39.46 4.16
N VAL A 233 -17.91 -38.77 3.03
CA VAL A 233 -18.42 -39.38 1.81
C VAL A 233 -17.53 -40.58 1.53
N GLY A 234 -18.08 -41.78 1.76
CA GLY A 234 -17.38 -43.01 1.43
C GLY A 234 -17.07 -42.93 -0.06
N GLU A 235 -15.80 -43.12 -0.41
CA GLU A 235 -15.36 -43.32 -1.78
C GLU A 235 -16.12 -44.53 -2.36
N THR A 236 -17.28 -44.27 -2.98
CA THR A 236 -17.86 -45.18 -3.95
C THR A 236 -16.98 -45.10 -5.19
N GLY A 237 -15.90 -45.87 -5.16
CA GLY A 237 -14.91 -45.90 -6.22
C GLY A 237 -13.67 -46.63 -5.78
N ASN A 238 -13.77 -47.96 -5.63
CA ASN A 238 -12.62 -48.87 -5.68
C ASN A 238 -11.84 -48.61 -6.98
N LYS A 239 -10.88 -47.69 -6.93
CA LYS A 239 -9.73 -47.64 -7.80
C LYS A 239 -8.51 -47.67 -6.90
N THR A 240 -8.02 -48.87 -6.69
CA THR A 240 -6.74 -49.19 -6.06
C THR A 240 -5.67 -48.29 -6.66
N LYS A 241 -5.33 -47.20 -5.96
CA LYS A 241 -4.11 -46.46 -6.25
C LYS A 241 -2.96 -47.34 -5.77
N PRO A 242 -1.89 -47.56 -6.56
CA PRO A 242 -0.74 -48.29 -6.07
C PRO A 242 -0.07 -47.46 -4.98
N ASN A 243 -0.33 -47.81 -3.72
CA ASN A 243 0.44 -47.27 -2.61
C ASN A 243 1.86 -47.84 -2.73
N LEU A 244 2.85 -46.99 -2.98
CA LEU A 244 4.25 -47.38 -2.88
C LEU A 244 4.52 -47.89 -1.45
N SER A 245 5.27 -48.98 -1.34
CA SER A 245 5.63 -49.56 -0.06
C SER A 245 6.40 -48.56 0.81
N LYS A 246 6.16 -48.61 2.12
CA LYS A 246 6.79 -47.71 3.10
C LYS A 246 8.33 -47.77 3.03
N ASP A 247 8.89 -48.91 2.62
CA ASP A 247 10.33 -49.10 2.45
C ASP A 247 10.92 -48.27 1.30
N ILE A 248 10.17 -48.03 0.22
CA ILE A 248 10.62 -47.17 -0.90
C ILE A 248 10.59 -45.70 -0.46
N LEU A 249 9.57 -45.29 0.30
CA LEU A 249 9.48 -43.93 0.84
C LEU A 249 10.58 -43.67 1.87
N ALA A 250 10.94 -44.68 2.68
CA ALA A 250 12.06 -44.59 3.61
C ALA A 250 13.41 -44.48 2.89
N GLY A 251 13.59 -45.12 1.73
CA GLY A 251 14.81 -44.97 0.92
C GLY A 251 14.96 -43.62 0.20
N VAL A 252 13.86 -42.94 -0.12
CA VAL A 252 13.86 -41.64 -0.82
C VAL A 252 14.01 -40.46 0.14
N PHE A 253 13.40 -40.53 1.33
CA PHE A 253 13.41 -39.44 2.31
C PHE A 253 14.30 -39.71 3.54
N GLY A 254 14.74 -40.94 3.75
CA GLY A 254 15.72 -41.33 4.77
C GLY A 254 17.15 -41.27 4.22
N GLY A 255 17.56 -40.09 3.75
CA GLY A 255 18.96 -39.83 3.44
C GLY A 255 19.77 -39.66 4.74
N SER A 256 20.82 -40.47 4.83
CA SER A 256 21.88 -40.52 5.85
C SER A 256 22.36 -39.15 6.35
N SER A 257 22.62 -39.07 7.66
CA SER A 257 23.66 -38.21 8.24
C SER A 257 25.03 -38.46 7.60
#